data_AF-A0A3E2XMU3-F1
#
_entry.id   AF-A0A3E2XMU3-F1
#
_cell.length_a   1.000
_cell.length_b   1.000
_cell.length_c   1.000
_cell.angle_alpha   90.00
_cell.angle_beta   90.00
_cell.angle_gamma   90.00
#
_symmetry.space_group_name_H-M   'P 1'
#
loop_
_entity.id
_entity.type
_entity.pdbx_description
1 polymer ?
#
loop_
_entity_poly.entity_id
_entity_poly.type
_entity_poly.pdbx_seq_one_letter_code
_entity_poly.pdbx_strand_id
1 'polypeptide(L)'
;MDAAFKSFFLVCIIVLAVLTFFCLVRTIKGPRLVDRIVGTNMIGTMTIAIIALLAAYLNESSILDICLIYAIMSFVAVIVLTKIYIGIYNEKKSRQSRIEEESQDEY
;
A
#
# COMPACT_ATOMS: atom_id res chain seq x y z
N MET A 1 -29.64 -20.77 5.25
CA MET A 1 -28.75 -20.14 4.24
C MET A 1 -27.54 -19.47 4.89
N ASP A 2 -27.57 -19.17 6.20
CA ASP A 2 -26.48 -18.47 6.89
C ASP A 2 -25.17 -19.25 6.99
N ALA A 3 -25.21 -20.58 7.13
CA ALA A 3 -24.00 -21.40 7.26
C ALA A 3 -23.15 -21.42 5.98
N ALA A 4 -23.80 -21.44 4.80
CA ALA A 4 -23.11 -21.39 3.51
C ALA A 4 -22.45 -20.02 3.27
N PHE A 5 -23.17 -18.93 3.57
CA PHE A 5 -22.63 -17.58 3.49
C PHE A 5 -21.46 -17.37 4.46
N LYS A 6 -21.61 -17.79 5.72
CA LYS A 6 -20.52 -17.72 6.73
C LYS A 6 -19.29 -18.50 6.30
N SER A 7 -19.47 -19.70 5.76
CA SER A 7 -18.37 -20.52 5.24
C SER A 7 -17.67 -19.85 4.05
N PHE A 8 -18.44 -19.25 3.15
CA PHE A 8 -17.90 -18.48 2.03
C PHE A 8 -17.03 -17.30 2.48
N PHE A 9 -17.55 -16.46 3.39
CA PHE A 9 -16.79 -15.32 3.95
C PHE A 9 -15.51 -15.77 4.65
N LEU A 10 -15.58 -16.86 5.43
CA LEU A 10 -14.42 -17.42 6.13
C LEU A 10 -13.34 -17.90 5.15
N VAL A 11 -13.73 -18.59 4.08
CA VAL A 11 -12.80 -19.01 3.01
C VAL A 11 -12.16 -17.80 2.34
N CYS A 12 -12.94 -16.77 2.00
CA CYS A 12 -12.41 -15.54 1.41
C CYS A 12 -11.39 -14.84 2.32
N ILE A 13 -11.67 -14.74 3.63
CA ILE A 13 -10.77 -14.13 4.61
C ILE A 13 -9.45 -14.92 4.69
N ILE A 14 -9.51 -16.26 4.74
CA ILE A 14 -8.30 -17.09 4.76
C ILE A 14 -7.47 -16.89 3.48
N VAL A 15 -8.11 -16.91 2.32
CA VAL A 15 -7.43 -16.69 1.03
C VAL A 15 -6.76 -15.32 1.01
N LEU A 16 -7.47 -14.26 1.42
CA LEU A 16 -6.91 -12.90 1.49
C LEU A 16 -5.77 -12.79 2.50
N ALA A 17 -5.83 -13.49 3.64
CA ALA A 17 -4.75 -13.50 4.61
C ALA A 17 -3.47 -14.12 4.01
N VAL A 18 -3.61 -15.25 3.29
CA VAL A 18 -2.49 -15.89 2.59
C VAL A 18 -1.93 -14.99 1.48
N LEU A 19 -2.80 -14.35 0.69
CA LEU A 19 -2.39 -13.40 -0.35
C LEU A 19 -1.67 -12.19 0.25
N THR A 20 -2.15 -11.65 1.37
CA THR A 20 -1.50 -10.57 2.10
C THR A 20 -0.10 -10.98 2.56
N PHE A 21 0.06 -12.19 3.09
CA PHE A 21 1.36 -12.71 3.50
C PHE A 21 2.32 -12.85 2.31
N PHE A 22 1.84 -13.35 1.17
CA PHE A 22 2.65 -13.42 -0.04
C PHE A 22 3.04 -12.03 -0.56
N CYS A 23 2.11 -11.08 -0.51
CA CYS A 23 2.35 -9.68 -0.88
C CYS A 23 3.41 -9.05 0.02
N LEU A 24 3.36 -9.32 1.33
CA LEU A 24 4.36 -8.87 2.31
C LEU A 24 5.77 -9.36 1.94
N VAL A 25 5.92 -10.66 1.66
CA VAL A 25 7.20 -11.25 1.26
C VAL A 25 7.72 -10.63 -0.04
N ARG A 26 6.83 -10.39 -1.02
CA ARG A 26 7.18 -9.74 -2.29
C ARG A 26 7.63 -8.29 -2.09
N THR A 27 6.92 -7.52 -1.27
CA THR A 27 7.23 -6.11 -0.97
C THR A 27 8.60 -5.98 -0.32
N ILE A 28 8.94 -6.87 0.63
CA ILE A 28 10.25 -6.85 1.31
C ILE A 28 11.39 -7.20 0.33
N LYS A 29 11.18 -8.18 -0.56
CA LYS A 29 12.18 -8.60 -1.56
C LYS A 29 12.32 -7.62 -2.74
N GLY A 30 11.45 -6.61 -2.85
CA GLY A 30 11.48 -5.63 -3.94
C GLY A 30 12.81 -4.84 -3.97
N PRO A 31 13.58 -4.86 -5.09
CA PRO A 31 14.86 -4.17 -5.18
C PRO A 31 14.70 -2.66 -5.36
N ARG A 32 13.63 -2.19 -6.01
CA ARG A 32 13.39 -0.76 -6.24
C ARG A 32 12.48 -0.18 -5.15
N LEU A 33 12.75 1.07 -4.75
CA LEU A 33 11.89 1.81 -3.81
C LEU A 33 10.44 1.94 -4.31
N VAL A 34 10.26 2.13 -5.63
CA VAL A 34 8.94 2.17 -6.26
C VAL A 34 8.17 0.86 -6.10
N ASP A 35 8.84 -0.29 -6.21
CA ASP A 35 8.20 -1.61 -6.04
C ASP A 35 7.72 -1.80 -4.60
N ARG A 36 8.49 -1.27 -3.64
CA ARG A 36 8.14 -1.28 -2.21
C ARG A 36 6.92 -0.40 -1.93
N ILE A 37 6.87 0.80 -2.51
CA ILE A 37 5.73 1.73 -2.33
C ILE A 37 4.44 1.10 -2.90
N VAL A 38 4.50 0.55 -4.11
CA VAL A 38 3.35 -0.13 -4.74
C VAL A 38 2.95 -1.38 -3.94
N GLY A 39 3.93 -2.15 -3.47
CA GLY A 39 3.69 -3.32 -2.63
C GLY A 39 3.00 -3.00 -1.30
N THR A 40 3.39 -1.91 -0.64
CA THR A 40 2.73 -1.43 0.58
C THR A 40 1.28 -1.01 0.33
N ASN A 41 0.99 -0.33 -0.79
CA ASN A 41 -0.38 -0.01 -1.17
C ASN A 41 -1.24 -1.27 -1.34
N MET A 42 -0.67 -2.30 -1.98
CA MET A 42 -1.38 -3.55 -2.25
C MET A 42 -1.65 -4.36 -0.97
N ILE A 43 -0.75 -4.29 0.02
CA ILE A 43 -0.99 -4.84 1.36
C ILE A 43 -2.13 -4.08 2.05
N GLY A 44 -2.15 -2.75 1.93
CA GLY A 44 -3.21 -1.90 2.47
C GLY A 44 -4.59 -2.25 1.90
N THR A 45 -4.70 -2.40 0.57
CA THR A 45 -5.97 -2.77 -0.07
C THR A 45 -6.46 -4.17 0.30
N MET A 46 -5.57 -5.15 0.42
CA MET A 46 -5.96 -6.48 0.93
C MET A 46 -6.43 -6.43 2.38
N THR A 47 -5.79 -5.61 3.22
CA THR A 47 -6.19 -5.43 4.62
C THR A 47 -7.58 -4.79 4.73
N ILE A 48 -7.86 -3.76 3.92
CA ILE A 48 -9.18 -3.11 3.85
C ILE A 48 -10.25 -4.13 3.41
N ALA A 49 -9.95 -4.97 2.42
CA ALA A 49 -10.86 -6.02 1.97
C ALA A 49 -11.17 -7.04 3.08
N ILE A 50 -10.17 -7.42 3.89
CA ILE A 50 -10.37 -8.30 5.05
C ILE A 50 -11.29 -7.64 6.08
N ILE A 51 -11.07 -6.35 6.40
CA ILE A 51 -11.91 -5.62 7.36
C ILE A 51 -13.36 -5.50 6.85
N ALA A 52 -13.55 -5.22 5.56
CA ALA A 52 -14.87 -5.15 4.94
C ALA A 52 -15.64 -6.49 4.99
N LEU A 53 -14.96 -7.60 4.69
CA LEU A 53 -15.55 -8.93 4.79
C LEU A 53 -15.84 -9.32 6.24
N LEU A 54 -14.99 -8.88 7.17
CA LEU A 54 -15.19 -9.09 8.60
C LEU A 54 -16.41 -8.32 9.10
N ALA A 55 -16.62 -7.07 8.67
CA ALA A 55 -17.82 -6.30 8.96
C ALA A 55 -19.09 -7.02 8.47
N ALA A 56 -19.06 -7.55 7.25
CA ALA A 56 -20.16 -8.34 6.69
C ALA A 56 -20.40 -9.65 7.46
N TYR A 57 -19.34 -10.30 7.93
CA TYR A 57 -19.44 -11.54 8.71
C TYR A 57 -20.07 -11.31 10.10
N LEU A 58 -19.68 -10.23 10.79
CA LEU A 58 -20.20 -9.90 12.12
C LEU A 58 -21.56 -9.20 12.07
N ASN A 59 -22.02 -8.72 10.90
CA ASN A 59 -23.21 -7.87 10.75
C ASN A 59 -23.15 -6.58 11.60
N GLU A 60 -21.94 -6.11 11.89
CA GLU A 60 -21.71 -4.91 12.70
C GLU A 60 -21.29 -3.76 11.81
N SER A 61 -22.19 -2.79 11.63
CA SER A 61 -21.94 -1.62 10.78
C SER A 61 -20.84 -0.72 11.33
N SER A 62 -20.59 -0.72 12.64
CA SER A 62 -19.50 0.06 13.26
C SER A 62 -18.10 -0.34 12.77
N ILE A 63 -17.94 -1.56 12.25
CA ILE A 63 -16.67 -2.01 11.66
C ILE A 63 -16.43 -1.35 10.29
N LEU A 64 -17.50 -0.96 9.57
CA LEU A 64 -17.40 -0.27 8.28
C LEU A 64 -16.80 1.13 8.44
N ASP A 65 -17.05 1.82 9.55
CA ASP A 65 -16.44 3.13 9.80
C ASP A 65 -14.91 3.00 9.92
N ILE A 66 -14.44 1.98 10.63
CA ILE A 66 -13.01 1.65 10.73
C ILE A 66 -12.45 1.29 9.36
N CYS A 67 -13.20 0.51 8.56
CA CYS A 67 -12.83 0.15 7.20
C CYS A 67 -12.64 1.40 6.30
N LEU A 68 -13.56 2.36 6.39
CA LEU A 68 -13.49 3.60 5.61
C LEU A 68 -12.32 4.47 6.03
N ILE A 69 -12.07 4.62 7.34
CA ILE A 69 -10.90 5.34 7.85
C ILE A 69 -9.61 4.67 7.35
N TYR A 70 -9.53 3.34 7.39
CA TYR A 70 -8.36 2.61 6.92
C TYR A 70 -8.16 2.76 5.40
N ALA A 71 -9.25 2.81 4.63
CA ALA A 71 -9.20 3.05 3.19
C ALA A 71 -8.59 4.42 2.86
N ILE A 72 -9.04 5.47 3.54
CA ILE A 72 -8.51 6.82 3.37
C ILE A 72 -7.05 6.88 3.82
N MET A 73 -6.74 6.31 4.99
CA MET A 73 -5.38 6.30 5.53
C MET A 73 -4.38 5.58 4.63
N SER A 74 -4.76 4.43 4.06
CA SER A 74 -3.92 3.67 3.12
C SER A 74 -3.60 4.50 1.87
N PHE A 75 -4.59 5.20 1.33
CA PHE A 75 -4.40 6.03 0.15
C PHE A 75 -3.51 7.25 0.43
N VAL A 76 -3.77 7.93 1.56
CA VAL A 76 -2.97 9.09 2.01
C VAL A 76 -1.51 8.69 2.24
N ALA A 77 -1.24 7.55 2.88
CA ALA A 77 0.12 7.07 3.13
C ALA A 77 0.94 6.94 1.83
N VAL A 78 0.34 6.39 0.78
CA VAL A 78 1.00 6.18 -0.52
C VAL A 78 1.22 7.51 -1.25
N ILE A 79 0.27 8.45 -1.17
CA ILE A 79 0.44 9.80 -1.73
C ILE A 79 1.61 10.51 -1.06
N VAL A 80 1.66 10.48 0.28
CA VAL A 80 2.73 11.13 1.06
C VAL A 80 4.09 10.52 0.72
N LEU A 81 4.20 9.20 0.70
CA LEU A 81 5.43 8.50 0.30
C LEU A 81 5.88 8.89 -1.12
N THR A 82 4.94 8.96 -2.05
CA THR A 82 5.22 9.35 -3.44
C THR A 82 5.72 10.79 -3.53
N LYS A 83 5.10 11.73 -2.80
CA LYS A 83 5.52 13.13 -2.75
C LYS A 83 6.92 13.29 -2.17
N ILE A 84 7.22 12.60 -1.07
CA ILE A 84 8.55 12.60 -0.45
C ILE A 84 9.59 12.04 -1.43
N TYR A 85 9.28 10.92 -2.09
CA TYR A 85 10.18 10.29 -3.06
C TYR A 85 10.51 11.22 -4.24
N ILE A 86 9.48 11.86 -4.82
CA ILE A 86 9.66 12.82 -5.92
C ILE A 86 10.47 14.04 -5.46
N GLY A 87 10.21 14.54 -4.24
CA GLY A 87 10.99 15.65 -3.67
C GLY A 87 12.48 15.34 -3.60
N ILE A 88 12.84 14.18 -3.05
CA ILE A 88 14.24 13.73 -2.95
C ILE A 88 14.85 13.49 -4.34
N TYR A 89 14.06 12.94 -5.28
CA TYR A 89 14.52 12.71 -6.64
C TYR A 89 14.86 14.02 -7.37
N ASN A 90 14.00 15.03 -7.26
CA ASN A 90 14.23 16.34 -7.86
C ASN A 90 15.46 17.02 -7.27
N GLU A 91 15.68 16.94 -5.96
CA GLU A 91 16.86 17.53 -5.31
C GLU A 91 18.17 16.90 -5.82
N LYS A 92 18.20 15.56 -5.96
CA LYS A 92 19.35 14.85 -6.53
C LYS A 92 19.62 15.25 -7.98
N LYS A 93 18.56 15.39 -8.78
CA LYS A 93 18.68 15.83 -10.18
C LYS A 93 19.25 17.25 -10.25
N SER A 94 18.71 18.20 -9.49
CA SER A 94 19.18 19.59 -9.47
C SER A 94 20.63 19.71 -9.04
N ARG A 95 21.07 18.90 -8.07
CA ARG A 95 22.48 18.89 -7.62
C ARG A 95 23.41 18.33 -8.70
N GLN A 96 22.99 17.28 -9.40
CA GLN A 96 23.76 16.71 -10.51
C GLN A 96 23.91 17.73 -11.65
N SER A 97 22.84 18.45 -12.02
CA SER A 97 22.88 19.49 -13.05
C SER A 97 23.85 20.63 -12.72
N ARG A 98 23.89 21.09 -11.46
CA ARG A 98 24.86 22.11 -11.02
C ARG A 98 26.31 21.65 -11.12
N ILE A 99 26.59 20.40 -10.76
CA ILE A 99 27.94 19.84 -10.84
C ILE A 99 28.38 19.73 -12.32
N GLU A 100 27.45 19.34 -13.20
CA GLU A 100 27.70 19.29 -14.65
C GLU A 100 27.97 20.69 -15.23
N GLU A 101 27.22 21.72 -14.82
CA GLU A 101 27.43 23.13 -15.18
C GLU A 101 28.80 23.65 -14.69
N GLU A 102 29.14 23.48 -13.41
CA GLU A 102 30.44 23.89 -12.84
C GLU A 102 31.62 23.19 -13.53
N SER A 103 31.47 21.91 -13.90
CA SER A 103 32.50 21.16 -14.62
C SER A 103 32.65 21.55 -16.09
N GLN A 104 31.66 22.22 -16.68
CA GLN A 104 31.78 22.77 -18.04
C GLN A 104 32.43 24.16 -18.04
N ASP A 105 32.22 24.94 -16.98
CA ASP A 105 32.83 26.27 -16.84
C ASP A 105 34.34 26.23 -16.51
N GLU A 106 34.86 25.07 -16.07
CA GLU A 106 36.29 24.86 -15.77
C GLU A 106 37.14 24.50 -17.01
N TYR A 107 36.53 24.28 -18.18
CA TYR A 107 37.20 23.98 -19.47
C TYR A 107 37.08 25.13 -20.48
#